data_AF-E3NUA2-F1
#
_entry.id   AF-E3NUA2-F1
#
_cell.length_a   1.000
_cell.length_b   1.000
_cell.length_c   1.000
_cell.angle_alpha   90.00
_cell.angle_beta   90.00
_cell.angle_gamma   90.00
#
_symmetry.space_group_name_H-M   'P 1'
#
loop_
_entity.id
_entity.type
_entity.pdbx_description
1 polymer ?
#
loop_
_entity_poly.entity_id
_entity_poly.type
_entity_poly.pdbx_seq_one_letter_code
_entity_poly.pdbx_strand_id
1 'polypeptide(L)'
;MSYAANLTCKSGILISALETTPRNALLYLAALFYCFLGIAIAADIFMCSIEQITSATRKVKRQKKVGRLVSKEEEDGDEEQFEYIRIWNPTVANLTLMALGSSAPEILLSIIEIVGNGFKAGDLGPGTIVGSAAFNLFCISAICVFAVGQTTKRIELYRVFVVTAFFGTFAYIWVFLVRHFGWEKGFF
;
A
#
# COMPACT_ATOMS: atom_id res chain seq x y z
N MET A 1 -36.99 -16.42 -40.95
CA MET A 1 -37.66 -16.52 -39.64
C MET A 1 -36.55 -16.59 -38.60
N SER A 2 -36.17 -15.43 -38.05
CA SER A 2 -34.95 -15.26 -37.26
C SER A 2 -35.06 -15.88 -35.87
N TYR A 3 -34.01 -16.61 -35.48
CA TYR A 3 -33.77 -17.08 -34.12
C TYR A 3 -33.51 -15.86 -33.21
N ALA A 4 -34.51 -15.50 -32.40
CA ALA A 4 -34.33 -14.55 -31.31
C ALA A 4 -33.62 -15.27 -30.15
N ALA A 5 -32.31 -15.05 -30.01
CA ALA A 5 -31.58 -15.46 -28.82
C ALA A 5 -32.07 -14.64 -27.62
N ASN A 6 -32.57 -15.32 -26.60
CA ASN A 6 -32.88 -14.76 -25.28
C ASN A 6 -31.58 -14.25 -24.62
N LEU A 7 -31.23 -12.99 -24.86
CA LEU A 7 -30.19 -12.29 -24.11
C LEU A 7 -30.85 -11.53 -22.95
N THR A 8 -30.89 -12.17 -21.78
CA THR A 8 -31.19 -11.50 -20.51
C THR A 8 -30.02 -10.60 -20.12
N CYS A 9 -30.07 -9.34 -20.54
CA CYS A 9 -29.07 -8.34 -20.15
C CYS A 9 -29.14 -8.06 -18.64
N LYS A 10 -28.01 -8.23 -17.94
CA LYS A 10 -27.82 -7.83 -16.55
C LYS A 10 -27.89 -6.30 -16.48
N SER A 11 -28.71 -5.74 -15.58
CA SER A 11 -28.86 -4.30 -15.41
C SER A 11 -27.51 -3.65 -15.07
N GLY A 12 -26.95 -2.92 -16.02
CA GLY A 12 -25.72 -2.14 -15.90
C GLY A 12 -25.81 -0.89 -16.76
N ILE A 13 -25.03 0.13 -16.43
CA ILE A 13 -24.88 1.31 -17.27
C ILE A 13 -24.18 0.86 -18.58
N LEU A 14 -24.97 0.69 -19.64
CA LEU A 14 -24.47 0.49 -20.99
C LEU A 14 -24.11 1.87 -21.54
N ILE A 15 -22.87 2.30 -21.30
CA ILE A 15 -22.28 3.33 -22.16
C ILE A 15 -22.07 2.63 -23.49
N SER A 16 -22.84 2.97 -24.53
CA SER A 16 -22.56 2.50 -25.89
C SER A 16 -21.12 2.85 -26.21
N ALA A 17 -20.24 1.84 -26.24
CA ALA A 17 -18.86 2.03 -26.63
C ALA A 17 -18.90 2.60 -28.05
N LEU A 18 -18.38 3.81 -28.21
CA LEU A 18 -18.20 4.43 -29.51
C LEU A 18 -17.31 3.49 -30.34
N GLU A 19 -17.61 3.35 -31.63
CA GLU A 19 -16.84 2.48 -32.53
C GLU A 19 -15.33 2.72 -32.37
N THR A 20 -14.53 1.64 -32.48
CA THR A 20 -13.07 1.67 -32.33
C THR A 20 -12.40 2.38 -33.51
N THR A 21 -12.61 3.69 -33.62
CA THR A 21 -11.86 4.59 -34.50
C THR A 21 -10.68 5.18 -33.73
N PRO A 22 -9.58 5.58 -34.42
CA PRO A 22 -8.38 6.09 -33.77
C PRO A 22 -8.65 7.33 -32.91
N ARG A 23 -9.60 8.18 -33.31
CA ARG A 23 -10.08 9.33 -32.51
C ARG A 23 -10.68 8.89 -31.18
N ASN A 24 -11.54 7.87 -31.19
CA ASN A 24 -12.24 7.40 -30.00
C ASN A 24 -11.28 6.63 -29.08
N ALA A 25 -10.33 5.89 -29.64
CA ALA A 25 -9.24 5.28 -28.88
C ALA A 25 -8.41 6.33 -28.13
N LEU A 26 -8.12 7.47 -28.77
CA LEU A 26 -7.39 8.58 -28.15
C LEU A 26 -8.20 9.24 -27.03
N LEU A 27 -9.52 9.39 -27.22
CA LEU A 27 -10.43 9.86 -26.16
C LEU A 27 -10.49 8.90 -24.96
N TYR A 28 -10.58 7.59 -25.21
CA TYR A 28 -10.55 6.59 -24.14
C TYR A 28 -9.21 6.58 -23.40
N LEU A 29 -8.10 6.74 -24.12
CA LEU A 29 -6.77 6.83 -23.52
C LEU A 29 -6.63 8.10 -22.64
N ALA A 30 -7.13 9.24 -23.12
CA ALA A 30 -7.14 10.49 -22.35
C ALA A 30 -8.02 10.38 -21.10
N ALA A 31 -9.21 9.78 -21.22
CA ALA A 31 -10.09 9.53 -20.09
C ALA A 31 -9.46 8.57 -19.07
N LEU A 32 -8.79 7.51 -19.52
CA LEU A 32 -8.08 6.57 -18.66
C LEU A 32 -6.93 7.27 -17.93
N PHE A 33 -6.15 8.10 -18.61
CA PHE A 33 -5.09 8.89 -17.99
C PHE A 33 -5.61 9.87 -16.93
N TYR A 34 -6.74 10.53 -17.21
CA TYR A 34 -7.40 11.41 -16.25
C TYR A 34 -7.85 10.67 -14.98
N CYS A 35 -8.49 9.51 -15.13
CA CYS A 35 -8.89 8.67 -13.99
C CYS A 35 -7.67 8.18 -13.21
N PHE A 36 -6.61 7.76 -13.90
CA PHE A 36 -5.36 7.30 -13.27
C PHE A 36 -4.70 8.42 -12.46
N LEU A 37 -4.64 9.63 -13.01
CA LEU A 37 -4.13 10.80 -12.30
C LEU A 37 -4.95 11.12 -11.05
N GLY A 38 -6.29 11.03 -11.13
CA GLY A 38 -7.17 11.21 -9.98
C GLY A 38 -6.90 10.21 -8.85
N ILE A 39 -6.75 8.92 -9.19
CA ILE A 39 -6.41 7.87 -8.22
C ILE A 39 -5.02 8.11 -7.62
N ALA A 40 -4.04 8.52 -8.43
CA ALA A 40 -2.68 8.82 -7.96
C ALA A 40 -2.65 9.99 -6.96
N ILE A 41 -3.39 11.07 -7.23
CA ILE A 41 -3.49 12.21 -6.30
C ILE A 41 -4.19 11.79 -5.00
N ALA A 42 -5.25 10.99 -5.08
CA ALA A 42 -5.94 10.49 -3.88
C ALA A 42 -5.02 9.59 -3.03
N ALA A 43 -4.22 8.73 -3.67
CA ALA A 43 -3.22 7.91 -3.01
C ALA A 43 -2.17 8.76 -2.27
N ASP A 44 -1.68 9.81 -2.92
CA ASP A 44 -0.66 10.71 -2.37
C ASP A 44 -1.18 11.47 -1.14
N ILE A 45 -2.40 12.02 -1.22
CA ILE A 45 -3.06 12.69 -0.09
C ILE A 45 -3.26 11.72 1.08
N PHE A 46 -3.67 10.48 0.80
CA PHE A 46 -3.84 9.46 1.83
C PHE A 46 -2.52 9.11 2.51
N MET A 47 -1.43 8.92 1.75
CA MET A 47 -0.11 8.64 2.29
C MET A 47 0.43 9.81 3.13
N CYS A 48 0.29 11.06 2.63
CA CYS A 48 0.64 12.26 3.39
C CYS A 48 -0.10 12.32 4.74
N SER A 49 -1.37 11.91 4.78
CA SER A 49 -2.15 11.86 6.01
C SER A 49 -1.59 10.86 7.02
N ILE A 50 -1.16 9.69 6.56
CA ILE A 50 -0.52 8.67 7.40
C ILE A 50 0.84 9.15 7.95
N GLU A 51 1.62 9.87 7.14
CA GLU A 51 2.89 10.44 7.58
C GLU A 51 2.69 11.48 8.71
N GLN A 52 1.63 12.30 8.62
CA GLN A 52 1.26 13.22 9.69
C GLN A 52 0.83 12.49 10.98
N ILE A 53 0.07 11.40 10.86
CA ILE A 53 -0.37 10.62 12.04
C ILE A 53 0.81 9.93 12.73
N THR A 54 1.73 9.38 11.96
CA THR A 54 2.90 8.64 12.49
C THR A 54 3.96 9.56 13.10
N SER A 55 4.03 10.82 12.66
CA SER A 55 4.94 11.84 13.21
C SER A 55 4.41 12.52 14.49
N ALA A 56 3.19 12.21 14.93
CA ALA A 56 2.62 12.80 16.14
C ALA A 56 3.48 12.54 17.40
N THR A 57 3.86 13.61 18.09
CA THR A 57 4.63 13.57 19.34
C THR A 57 3.76 13.90 20.54
N ARG A 58 3.93 13.17 21.65
CA ARG A 58 3.28 13.43 22.94
C ARG A 58 4.27 14.10 23.90
N LYS A 59 3.85 15.20 24.50
CA LYS A 59 4.56 15.84 25.61
C LYS A 59 4.38 14.99 26.86
N VAL A 60 5.47 14.49 27.42
CA VAL A 60 5.43 13.74 28.69
C VAL A 60 6.17 14.54 29.73
N LYS A 61 5.49 14.87 30.85
CA LYS A 61 6.15 15.39 32.04
C LYS A 61 6.84 14.22 32.73
N ARG A 62 8.17 14.14 32.64
CA ARG A 62 8.92 13.20 33.48
C ARG A 62 8.98 13.80 34.89
N GLN A 63 8.28 13.19 35.84
CA GLN A 63 8.65 13.38 37.24
C GLN A 63 10.02 12.72 37.44
N LYS A 64 11.03 13.50 37.82
CA LYS A 64 12.32 12.98 38.31
C LYS A 64 12.00 12.00 39.44
N LYS A 65 12.08 10.69 39.19
CA LYS A 65 12.32 9.73 40.29
C LYS A 65 13.75 9.97 40.73
N VAL A 66 13.89 10.79 41.77
CA VAL A 66 15.14 10.99 42.50
C VAL A 66 15.61 9.64 43.01
N GLY A 67 16.49 9.00 42.24
CA GLY A 67 17.39 7.97 42.72
C GLY A 67 18.28 8.63 43.76
N ARG A 68 18.10 8.18 45.00
CA ARG A 68 18.86 8.51 46.22
C ARG A 68 20.37 8.67 45.95
N LEU A 69 20.95 9.68 46.61
CA LEU A 69 22.38 10.02 46.78
C LEU A 69 23.00 11.00 45.76
N VAL A 70 22.59 12.27 45.79
CA VAL A 70 23.55 13.40 45.74
C VAL A 70 23.02 14.50 46.66
N SER A 71 23.94 15.05 47.42
CA SER A 71 23.82 16.04 48.48
C SER A 71 23.03 17.28 48.07
N LYS A 72 22.30 17.80 49.05
CA LYS A 72 21.48 19.00 49.02
C LYS A 72 22.37 20.24 48.95
N GLU A 73 22.21 21.06 47.91
CA GLU A 73 22.43 22.50 47.93
C GLU A 73 21.50 23.14 46.89
N GLU A 74 20.86 24.23 47.31
CA GLU A 74 19.77 24.93 46.63
C GLU A 74 20.26 25.65 45.38
N GLU A 75 19.53 25.51 44.26
CA GLU A 75 19.38 26.59 43.28
C GLU A 75 18.09 26.37 42.46
N ASP A 76 17.17 27.31 42.66
CA ASP A 76 16.34 28.02 41.70
C ASP A 76 15.88 27.33 40.40
N GLY A 77 14.56 27.34 40.18
CA GLY A 77 13.92 27.03 38.89
C GLY A 77 13.46 25.58 38.73
N ASP A 78 12.21 25.30 39.09
CA ASP A 78 11.46 24.16 38.55
C ASP A 78 11.21 24.39 37.04
N GLU A 79 12.25 24.31 36.21
CA GLU A 79 12.08 24.19 34.77
C GLU A 79 11.48 22.80 34.50
N GLU A 80 10.16 22.74 34.37
CA GLU A 80 9.43 21.57 33.89
C GLU A 80 9.97 21.19 32.50
N GLN A 81 10.97 20.31 32.45
CA GLN A 81 11.58 19.88 31.20
C GLN A 81 10.60 18.97 30.45
N PHE A 82 9.90 19.54 29.47
CA PHE A 82 9.00 18.79 28.58
C PHE A 82 9.80 18.04 27.53
N GLU A 83 9.78 16.70 27.58
CA GLU A 83 10.33 15.87 26.51
C GLU A 83 9.23 15.52 25.49
N TYR A 84 9.50 15.80 24.21
CA TYR A 84 8.62 15.41 23.10
C TYR A 84 8.97 13.99 22.68
N ILE A 85 8.14 13.02 23.06
CA ILE A 85 8.34 11.61 22.67
C ILE A 85 7.41 11.30 21.51
N ARG A 86 7.92 10.69 20.44
CA ARG A 86 7.06 10.19 19.34
C ARG A 86 6.07 9.17 19.89
N ILE A 87 4.79 9.31 19.53
CA ILE A 87 3.72 8.40 20.00
C ILE A 87 3.93 7.02 19.40
N TRP A 88 4.32 6.97 18.13
CA TRP A 88 4.54 5.73 17.40
C TRP A 88 6.01 5.31 17.45
N ASN A 89 6.24 4.02 17.72
CA ASN A 89 7.55 3.42 17.48
C ASN A 89 7.81 3.46 15.96
N PRO A 90 8.94 4.05 15.50
CA PRO A 90 9.27 4.15 14.07
C PRO A 90 9.20 2.82 13.32
N THR A 91 9.62 1.72 13.96
CA THR A 91 9.59 0.40 13.33
C THR A 91 8.16 -0.08 13.11
N VAL A 92 7.28 0.13 14.11
CA VAL A 92 5.87 -0.25 14.02
C VAL A 92 5.15 0.64 13.00
N ALA A 93 5.40 1.95 13.03
CA ALA A 93 4.82 2.91 12.08
C ALA A 93 5.15 2.54 10.63
N ASN A 94 6.42 2.24 10.33
CA ASN A 94 6.85 1.89 8.98
C ASN A 94 6.26 0.56 8.52
N LEU A 95 6.30 -0.47 9.36
CA LEU A 95 5.84 -1.82 8.99
C LEU A 95 4.32 -1.95 8.91
N THR A 96 3.56 -1.06 9.56
CA THR A 96 2.09 -1.16 9.63
C THR A 96 1.42 0.00 8.90
N LEU A 97 1.40 1.18 9.51
CA LEU A 97 0.63 2.32 9.03
C LEU A 97 1.14 2.83 7.68
N MET A 98 2.45 3.00 7.53
CA MET A 98 3.03 3.48 6.26
C MET A 98 2.90 2.44 5.14
N ALA A 99 3.10 1.15 5.46
CA ALA A 99 2.91 0.06 4.50
C ALA A 99 1.45 -0.04 4.03
N LEU A 100 0.49 0.05 4.96
CA LEU A 100 -0.94 0.09 4.65
C LEU A 100 -1.31 1.34 3.85
N GLY A 101 -0.72 2.48 4.20
CA GLY A 101 -0.82 3.76 3.51
C GLY A 101 -0.57 3.62 2.00
N SER A 102 0.56 3.01 1.66
CA SER A 102 0.96 2.78 0.28
C SER A 102 0.08 1.80 -0.49
N SER A 103 -0.62 0.88 0.20
CA SER A 103 -1.45 -0.16 -0.44
C SER A 103 -2.96 0.13 -0.43
N ALA A 104 -3.37 1.28 0.13
CA ALA A 104 -4.77 1.64 0.26
C ALA A 104 -5.51 1.84 -1.09
N PRO A 105 -4.90 2.40 -2.15
CA PRO A 105 -5.55 2.51 -3.45
C PRO A 105 -5.87 1.14 -4.06
N GLU A 106 -4.96 0.16 -3.95
CA GLU A 106 -5.19 -1.19 -4.45
C GLU A 106 -6.29 -1.92 -3.68
N ILE A 107 -6.34 -1.73 -2.35
CA ILE A 107 -7.39 -2.27 -1.50
C ILE A 107 -8.75 -1.65 -1.89
N LEU A 108 -8.80 -0.33 -2.09
CA LEU A 108 -10.02 0.37 -2.49
C LEU A 108 -10.56 -0.14 -3.84
N LEU A 109 -9.68 -0.31 -4.84
CA LEU A 109 -10.06 -0.88 -6.13
C LEU A 109 -10.62 -2.30 -5.99
N SER A 110 -10.01 -3.12 -5.14
CA SER A 110 -10.49 -4.48 -4.86
C SER A 110 -11.88 -4.48 -4.19
N ILE A 111 -12.14 -3.53 -3.28
CA ILE A 111 -13.46 -3.39 -2.64
C ILE A 111 -14.51 -2.95 -3.67
N ILE A 112 -14.19 -1.97 -4.52
CA ILE A 112 -15.10 -1.47 -5.56
C ILE A 112 -15.47 -2.60 -6.53
N GLU A 113 -14.51 -3.44 -6.92
CA GLU A 113 -14.76 -4.60 -7.77
C GLU A 113 -15.73 -5.59 -7.11
N ILE A 114 -15.48 -5.98 -5.86
CA ILE A 114 -16.32 -6.94 -5.12
C ILE A 114 -17.74 -6.41 -4.97
N VAL A 115 -17.90 -5.14 -4.59
CA VAL A 115 -19.20 -4.50 -4.43
C VAL A 115 -19.92 -4.39 -5.78
N GLY A 116 -19.21 -3.99 -6.85
CA GLY A 116 -19.75 -3.89 -8.19
C GLY A 116 -20.17 -5.23 -8.80
N ASN A 117 -19.54 -6.33 -8.37
CA ASN A 117 -19.84 -7.68 -8.84
C ASN A 117 -20.82 -8.46 -7.95
N GLY A 118 -21.49 -7.79 -7.00
CA GLY A 118 -22.48 -8.40 -6.11
C GLY A 118 -21.86 -9.34 -5.08
N PHE A 119 -20.79 -8.89 -4.42
CA PHE A 119 -20.02 -9.64 -3.42
C PHE A 119 -19.34 -10.91 -3.96
N LYS A 120 -19.07 -10.96 -5.26
CA LYS A 120 -18.25 -12.01 -5.88
C LYS A 120 -16.84 -11.49 -6.14
N ALA A 121 -15.84 -12.22 -5.68
CA ALA A 121 -14.45 -11.93 -5.99
C ALA A 121 -14.23 -12.02 -7.51
N GLY A 122 -13.68 -10.95 -8.08
CA GLY A 122 -13.22 -10.94 -9.48
C GLY A 122 -11.72 -11.23 -9.56
N ASP A 123 -11.23 -11.36 -10.80
CA ASP A 123 -9.83 -11.67 -11.07
C ASP A 123 -8.89 -10.44 -10.94
N LEU A 124 -9.45 -9.21 -10.86
CA LEU A 124 -8.66 -7.99 -10.81
C LEU A 124 -7.93 -7.84 -9.46
N GLY A 125 -8.59 -8.21 -8.35
CA GLY A 125 -8.00 -8.19 -7.02
C GLY A 125 -6.70 -9.00 -6.91
N PRO A 126 -6.69 -10.32 -7.18
CA PRO A 126 -5.49 -11.13 -7.15
C PRO A 126 -4.39 -10.63 -8.10
N GLY A 127 -4.76 -10.19 -9.31
CA GLY A 127 -3.80 -9.64 -10.28
C GLY A 127 -3.11 -8.36 -9.79
N THR A 128 -3.88 -7.47 -9.14
CA THR A 128 -3.37 -6.21 -8.60
C THR A 128 -2.43 -6.44 -7.42
N ILE A 129 -2.77 -7.36 -6.51
CA ILE A 129 -1.93 -7.69 -5.33
C ILE A 129 -0.58 -8.28 -5.78
N VAL A 130 -0.62 -9.28 -6.66
CA VAL A 130 0.56 -9.98 -7.17
C VAL A 130 1.43 -9.02 -8.00
N GLY A 131 0.82 -8.13 -8.78
CA GLY A 131 1.51 -7.12 -9.57
C GLY A 131 2.20 -6.04 -8.71
N SER A 132 1.50 -5.48 -7.72
CA SER A 132 2.04 -4.43 -6.83
C SER A 132 3.23 -4.95 -6.00
N ALA A 133 3.12 -6.17 -5.47
CA ALA A 133 4.24 -6.81 -4.75
C ALA A 133 5.48 -7.02 -5.64
N ALA A 134 5.30 -7.32 -6.94
CA ALA A 134 6.40 -7.55 -7.87
C ALA A 134 7.06 -6.22 -8.23
N PHE A 135 6.25 -5.20 -8.45
CA PHE A 135 6.73 -3.85 -8.73
C PHE A 135 7.54 -3.27 -7.56
N ASN A 136 7.09 -3.48 -6.32
CA ASN A 136 7.82 -3.04 -5.12
C ASN A 136 9.17 -3.78 -4.96
N LEU A 137 9.19 -5.09 -5.22
CA LEU A 137 10.40 -5.90 -5.06
C LEU A 137 11.43 -5.66 -6.15
N PHE A 138 11.02 -5.48 -7.41
CA PHE A 138 11.95 -5.35 -8.54
C PHE A 138 12.16 -3.90 -8.98
N CYS A 139 11.09 -3.14 -9.22
CA CYS A 139 11.19 -1.80 -9.80
C CYS A 139 11.58 -0.76 -8.75
N ILE A 140 10.86 -0.70 -7.62
CA ILE A 140 11.15 0.30 -6.57
C ILE A 140 12.53 0.05 -5.99
N SER A 141 12.87 -1.21 -5.66
CA SER A 141 14.20 -1.54 -5.13
C SER A 141 15.33 -1.16 -6.09
N ALA A 142 15.17 -1.41 -7.40
CA ALA A 142 16.15 -1.04 -8.40
C ALA A 142 16.32 0.48 -8.50
N ILE A 143 15.21 1.24 -8.49
CA ILE A 143 15.24 2.70 -8.49
C ILE A 143 15.90 3.23 -7.21
N CYS A 144 15.59 2.67 -6.04
CA CYS A 144 16.22 3.07 -4.78
C CYS A 144 17.74 2.82 -4.79
N VAL A 145 18.20 1.68 -5.31
CA VAL A 145 19.63 1.36 -5.45
C VAL A 145 20.31 2.27 -6.47
N PHE A 146 19.60 2.67 -7.52
CA PHE A 146 20.11 3.60 -8.54
C PHE A 146 20.17 5.04 -8.04
N ALA A 147 19.14 5.51 -7.33
CA ALA A 147 19.00 6.89 -6.84
C ALA A 147 19.96 7.22 -5.70
N VAL A 148 20.31 6.23 -4.85
CA VAL A 148 21.37 6.39 -3.85
C VAL A 148 22.72 6.42 -4.57
N GLY A 149 23.43 7.54 -4.44
CA GLY A 149 24.68 7.84 -5.16
C GLY A 149 25.83 6.83 -4.98
N GLN A 150 26.98 7.16 -5.57
CA GLN A 150 28.16 6.27 -5.72
C GLN A 150 28.92 5.93 -4.41
N THR A 151 28.39 6.26 -3.23
CA THR A 151 29.01 5.87 -1.96
C THR A 151 28.79 4.39 -1.66
N THR A 152 29.58 3.82 -0.75
CA THR A 152 29.47 2.41 -0.35
C THR A 152 28.06 2.08 0.11
N LYS A 153 27.33 1.29 -0.69
CA LYS A 153 25.94 0.90 -0.42
C LYS A 153 25.92 -0.20 0.62
N ARG A 154 25.43 0.11 1.82
CA ARG A 154 25.18 -0.88 2.87
C ARG A 154 23.69 -0.92 3.19
N ILE A 155 23.16 -2.13 3.26
CA ILE A 155 21.80 -2.37 3.72
C ILE A 155 21.85 -2.50 5.23
N GLU A 156 21.41 -1.47 5.95
CA GLU A 156 21.37 -1.42 7.41
C GLU A 156 20.61 -2.63 8.00
N LEU A 157 19.51 -3.05 7.36
CA LEU A 157 18.68 -4.19 7.79
C LEU A 157 18.76 -5.39 6.84
N TYR A 158 19.97 -5.90 6.59
CA TYR A 158 20.19 -7.04 5.68
C TYR A 158 19.36 -8.28 6.05
N ARG A 159 19.21 -8.61 7.35
CA ARG A 159 18.42 -9.78 7.79
C ARG A 159 16.94 -9.65 7.44
N VAL A 160 16.37 -8.46 7.62
CA VAL A 160 14.95 -8.23 7.31
C VAL A 160 14.74 -8.31 5.81
N PHE A 161 15.65 -7.76 5.01
CA PHE A 161 15.59 -7.87 3.56
C PHE A 161 15.57 -9.34 3.08
N VAL A 162 16.46 -10.19 3.61
CA VAL A 162 16.52 -11.61 3.24
C VAL A 162 15.25 -12.36 3.63
N VAL A 163 14.74 -12.13 4.84
CA VAL A 163 13.49 -12.75 5.32
C VAL A 163 12.31 -12.33 4.43
N THR A 164 12.16 -11.02 4.16
CA THR A 164 11.09 -10.51 3.30
C THR A 164 11.19 -11.03 1.88
N ALA A 165 12.39 -11.10 1.30
CA ALA A 165 12.60 -11.65 -0.04
C ALA A 165 12.25 -13.14 -0.10
N PHE A 166 12.67 -13.93 0.89
CA PHE A 166 12.35 -15.35 0.96
C PHE A 166 10.84 -15.62 1.06
N PHE A 167 10.16 -14.98 2.02
CA PHE A 167 8.70 -15.12 2.16
C PHE A 167 7.95 -14.55 0.96
N GLY A 168 8.45 -13.47 0.36
CA GLY A 168 7.90 -12.89 -0.87
C GLY A 168 7.96 -13.88 -2.04
N THR A 169 9.14 -14.43 -2.34
CA THR A 169 9.31 -15.43 -3.41
C THR A 169 8.50 -16.71 -3.12
N PHE A 170 8.46 -17.15 -1.86
CA PHE A 170 7.63 -18.28 -1.45
C PHE A 170 6.14 -18.01 -1.71
N ALA A 171 5.64 -16.81 -1.42
CA ALA A 171 4.25 -16.45 -1.71
C ALA A 171 3.93 -16.48 -3.21
N TYR A 172 4.87 -16.06 -4.08
CA TYR A 172 4.71 -16.20 -5.53
C TYR A 172 4.65 -17.67 -5.97
N ILE A 173 5.54 -18.50 -5.44
CA ILE A 173 5.54 -19.95 -5.71
C ILE A 173 4.21 -20.56 -5.23
N TRP A 174 3.72 -20.15 -4.05
CA TRP A 174 2.43 -20.59 -3.52
C TRP A 174 1.26 -20.20 -4.43
N VAL A 175 1.18 -18.95 -4.90
CA VAL A 175 0.15 -18.50 -5.84
C VAL A 175 0.23 -19.28 -7.16
N PHE A 176 1.44 -19.52 -7.66
CA PHE A 176 1.66 -20.35 -8.85
C PHE A 176 1.17 -21.78 -8.65
N LEU A 177 1.47 -22.39 -7.50
CA LEU A 177 1.00 -23.73 -7.14
C LEU A 177 -0.53 -23.78 -7.00
N VAL A 178 -1.15 -22.80 -6.34
CA VAL A 178 -2.62 -22.73 -6.23
C VAL A 178 -3.27 -22.61 -7.60
N ARG A 179 -2.72 -21.77 -8.48
CA ARG A 179 -3.25 -21.62 -9.84
C ARG A 179 -3.09 -22.90 -10.65
N HIS A 180 -1.93 -23.56 -10.56
CA HIS A 180 -1.64 -24.74 -11.38
C HIS A 180 -2.28 -26.02 -10.84
N PHE A 181 -2.21 -26.27 -9.53
CA PHE A 181 -2.75 -27.48 -8.89
C PHE A 181 -4.17 -27.32 -8.34
N GLY A 182 -4.53 -26.14 -7.85
CA GLY A 182 -5.84 -25.89 -7.21
C GLY A 182 -6.99 -25.74 -8.21
N TRP A 183 -6.74 -25.12 -9.36
CA TRP A 183 -7.77 -24.86 -10.37
C TRP A 183 -8.05 -26.07 -11.28
N GLU A 184 -7.04 -26.89 -11.60
CA GLU A 184 -7.24 -28.10 -12.41
C GLU A 184 -7.97 -29.22 -11.67
N LYS A 185 -7.99 -29.19 -10.33
CA LYS A 185 -8.57 -30.27 -9.50
C LYS A 185 -9.85 -29.90 -8.76
N GLY A 186 -10.39 -28.69 -8.97
CA GLY A 186 -11.69 -28.28 -8.40
C GLY A 186 -11.74 -28.33 -6.87
N PHE A 187 -10.63 -28.03 -6.20
CA PHE A 187 -10.52 -28.13 -4.74
C PHE A 187 -10.90 -26.82 -4.01
N PHE A 188 -11.26 -25.77 -4.74
CA PHE A 188 -11.80 -24.50 -4.25
C PHE A 188 -12.84 -23.94 -5.22
#